data_AF-A0A2V2VSA4-F1
#
_entry.id   AF-A0A2V2VSA4-F1
#
_cell.length_a   1.000
_cell.length_b   1.000
_cell.length_c   1.000
_cell.angle_alpha   90.00
_cell.angle_beta   90.00
_cell.angle_gamma   90.00
#
_symmetry.space_group_name_H-M   'P 1'
#
loop_
_entity.id
_entity.type
_entity.pdbx_description
1 polymer ?
#
loop_
_entity_poly.entity_id
_entity_poly.type
_entity_poly.pdbx_seq_one_letter_code
_entity_poly.pdbx_strand_id
1 'polypeptide(L)'
;MTMGASRTTKLLGMDLDPRLTLNVAVTKQCAATSQRISQPRCIEHKEAGPSPHDLRTFVIGYGAPKLLYGSELIWAVATDSAKNEMQKTHTTLARIVSGVPSTVDPESALLEANMPPLHVLCLRARLSMLENTRACQMDWMRRPPPEPPPRAGFRISPLSRDELYAFVDAYTKDYGITQSSPREERFFRGSIPPWCAASAHQVTIGVELPIDLSITDEEELIREKRRVSEEALALHSHRSWILATDGGVDVPKSAGVGILLSSMDSSEIIEKASINRSTRPYSYRTESRALLLALEKLMIPRIQYRHKTLFVVADSQSLLAALNKGPLSQTDWTEDQIWQRLLTLTCAGWSVHLQFCYGYCGVHANELADQHAAQTMATGQYAEQGIASMWHTDLLSCFTTHHINKWRSNIRQDTHRYLLCGTRSTDLGDEDLTTQEFLHRKGLMELGRARCGESELWGRLYWAVRDCTNQCLFCNISSERSAYMRPNKDPTAPGTDTVPSSARDADVFPVGRRTVTRRRKEKCPYCDSILTGFSNLASHCRSFHPEHPPPLSELKCDFCDMIFPTRRSTAPHRNRCAHNPDATRHLNRSAKRRSLLPQDQPASTSTPMARRKPCTICF
;
A
#
# COMPACT_ATOMS: atom_id res chain seq x y z
N MET A 1 -6.75 43.62 29.97
CA MET A 1 -5.60 42.70 29.97
C MET A 1 -5.91 41.51 29.08
N THR A 2 -5.37 41.49 27.86
CA THR A 2 -5.36 40.31 26.99
C THR A 2 -4.22 39.40 27.45
N MET A 3 -4.53 38.22 27.99
CA MET A 3 -3.50 37.24 28.31
C MET A 3 -2.81 36.76 27.02
N GLY A 4 -1.57 37.21 26.80
CA GLY A 4 -0.49 36.50 26.11
C GLY A 4 -0.80 35.78 24.79
N ALA A 5 -1.14 36.52 23.72
CA ALA A 5 -1.33 35.98 22.36
C ALA A 5 -0.01 35.74 21.57
N SER A 6 1.08 35.33 22.22
CA SER A 6 2.41 35.22 21.57
C SER A 6 2.86 33.78 21.30
N ARG A 7 2.30 32.77 21.99
CA ARG A 7 2.69 31.37 21.79
C ARG A 7 1.46 30.52 21.49
N THR A 8 1.42 29.93 20.29
CA THR A 8 0.46 28.86 19.97
C THR A 8 0.66 27.72 20.95
N THR A 9 -0.41 27.30 21.62
CA THR A 9 -0.37 26.15 22.54
C THR A 9 0.08 24.92 21.76
N LYS A 10 1.05 24.18 22.31
CA LYS A 10 1.54 22.95 21.69
C LYS A 10 1.16 21.74 22.53
N LEU A 11 0.69 20.68 21.88
CA LEU A 11 0.51 19.36 22.47
C LEU A 11 1.37 18.38 21.71
N LEU A 12 2.30 17.70 22.41
CA LEU A 12 3.28 16.78 21.79
C LEU A 12 4.00 17.46 20.59
N GLY A 13 4.32 18.75 20.70
CA GLY A 13 4.98 19.50 19.62
C GLY A 13 4.08 19.91 18.44
N MET A 14 2.80 19.53 18.40
CA MET A 14 1.82 20.02 17.43
C MET A 14 1.16 21.30 17.91
N ASP A 15 1.05 22.31 17.03
CA ASP A 15 0.34 23.55 17.34
C ASP A 15 -1.17 23.34 17.33
N LEU A 16 -1.82 23.70 18.44
CA LEU A 16 -3.26 23.77 18.58
C LEU A 16 -3.73 25.17 18.21
N ASP A 17 -4.59 25.26 17.19
CA ASP A 17 -5.28 26.51 16.89
C ASP A 17 -6.57 26.62 17.73
N PRO A 18 -7.10 27.84 17.98
CA PRO A 18 -8.28 28.02 18.83
C PRO A 18 -9.56 27.33 18.33
N ARG A 19 -9.58 26.94 17.05
CA ARG A 19 -10.71 26.24 16.41
C ARG A 19 -10.49 24.74 16.29
N LEU A 20 -9.35 24.24 16.80
CA LEU A 20 -8.85 22.87 16.67
C LEU A 20 -8.88 22.33 15.23
N THR A 21 -8.71 23.21 14.23
CA THR A 21 -8.62 22.81 12.82
C THR A 21 -7.24 22.30 12.43
N LEU A 22 -6.23 22.57 13.26
CA LEU A 22 -4.83 22.16 13.08
C LEU A 22 -4.19 22.60 11.76
N ASN A 23 -4.74 23.60 11.08
CA ASN A 23 -4.21 24.07 9.79
C ASN A 23 -2.79 24.65 9.95
N VAL A 24 -2.50 25.33 11.07
CA VAL A 24 -1.16 25.85 11.37
C VAL A 24 -0.14 24.71 11.52
N ALA A 25 -0.56 23.59 12.13
CA ALA A 25 0.28 22.41 12.24
C ALA A 25 0.57 21.81 10.86
N VAL A 26 -0.45 21.74 9.97
CA VAL A 26 -0.28 21.29 8.58
C VAL A 26 0.75 22.13 7.85
N THR A 27 0.61 23.46 7.84
CA THR A 27 1.55 24.34 7.12
C THR A 27 2.98 24.17 7.62
N LYS A 28 3.18 24.05 8.94
CA LYS A 28 4.51 23.81 9.51
C LYS A 28 5.07 22.43 9.15
N GLN A 29 4.24 21.38 9.12
CA GLN A 29 4.65 20.05 8.70
C GLN A 29 5.02 20.00 7.21
N CYS A 30 4.21 20.63 6.34
CA CYS A 30 4.49 20.77 4.92
C CYS A 30 5.79 21.54 4.69
N ALA A 31 6.01 22.65 5.40
CA ALA A 31 7.26 23.43 5.32
C ALA A 31 8.48 22.62 5.80
N ALA A 32 8.38 21.96 6.96
CA ALA A 32 9.47 21.12 7.47
C ALA A 32 9.78 19.94 6.54
N THR A 33 8.76 19.34 5.94
CA THR A 33 8.95 18.27 4.96
C THR A 33 9.55 18.80 3.66
N SER A 34 9.14 20.00 3.22
CA SER A 34 9.72 20.66 2.06
C SER A 34 11.21 20.98 2.26
N GLN A 35 11.61 21.33 3.49
CA GLN A 35 13.01 21.44 3.85
C GLN A 35 13.71 20.07 3.80
N ARG A 36 13.09 19.01 4.32
CA ARG A 36 13.66 17.66 4.20
C ARG A 36 13.80 17.19 2.76
N ILE A 37 12.87 17.57 1.87
CA ILE A 37 12.86 17.27 0.43
C ILE A 37 14.11 17.79 -0.30
N SER A 38 14.77 18.84 0.20
CA SER A 38 15.99 19.33 -0.45
C SER A 38 17.11 18.29 -0.46
N GLN A 39 17.22 17.46 0.58
CA GLN A 39 18.25 16.43 0.69
C GLN A 39 18.07 15.25 -0.29
N PRO A 40 16.90 14.57 -0.37
CA PRO A 40 16.69 13.52 -1.34
C PRO A 40 16.80 14.06 -2.77
N ARG A 41 16.48 15.34 -3.03
CA ARG A 41 16.72 15.97 -4.34
C ARG A 41 18.20 16.11 -4.71
N CYS A 42 19.08 16.30 -3.73
CA CYS A 42 20.52 16.38 -4.00
C CYS A 42 21.11 15.02 -4.41
N ILE A 43 20.54 13.92 -3.90
CA ILE A 43 20.97 12.54 -4.22
C ILE A 43 20.19 11.93 -5.38
N GLU A 44 19.05 12.53 -5.78
CA GLU A 44 18.25 12.17 -6.95
C GLU A 44 18.99 12.57 -8.25
N HIS A 45 20.15 11.96 -8.50
CA HIS A 45 20.85 12.09 -9.76
C HIS A 45 20.27 11.12 -10.79
N LYS A 46 20.09 11.59 -12.03
CA LYS A 46 19.45 10.79 -13.09
C LYS A 46 20.27 9.58 -13.52
N GLU A 47 21.59 9.71 -13.48
CA GLU A 47 22.50 8.69 -14.03
C GLU A 47 23.29 7.96 -12.95
N ALA A 48 23.55 8.62 -11.83
CA ALA A 48 24.46 8.16 -10.77
C ALA A 48 23.79 8.19 -9.38
N GLY A 49 22.46 8.32 -9.35
CA GLY A 49 21.69 8.31 -8.12
C GLY A 49 21.43 6.88 -7.63
N PRO A 50 20.96 6.72 -6.38
CA PRO A 50 20.60 5.43 -5.83
C PRO A 50 19.44 4.78 -6.60
N SER A 51 19.28 3.46 -6.45
CA SER A 51 18.15 2.74 -7.04
C SER A 51 16.81 3.37 -6.61
N PRO A 52 15.75 3.31 -7.43
CA PRO A 52 14.42 3.76 -7.01
C PRO A 52 13.95 3.10 -5.71
N HIS A 53 14.32 1.84 -5.46
CA HIS A 53 14.06 1.14 -4.21
C HIS A 53 14.74 1.86 -3.03
N ASP A 54 16.05 2.06 -3.06
CA ASP A 54 16.79 2.69 -1.97
C ASP A 54 16.30 4.11 -1.70
N LEU A 55 16.03 4.86 -2.78
CA LEU A 55 15.49 6.21 -2.66
C LEU A 55 14.09 6.22 -2.04
N ARG A 56 13.24 5.23 -2.37
CA ARG A 56 11.94 5.03 -1.73
C ARG A 56 12.09 4.74 -0.25
N THR A 57 13.00 3.85 0.12
CA THR A 57 13.28 3.51 1.53
C THR A 57 13.72 4.74 2.30
N PHE A 58 14.64 5.54 1.74
CA PHE A 58 15.07 6.80 2.33
C PHE A 58 13.91 7.80 2.47
N VAL A 59 13.10 7.98 1.43
CA VAL A 59 11.94 8.88 1.44
C VAL A 59 10.89 8.46 2.48
N ILE A 60 10.62 7.16 2.63
CA ILE A 60 9.69 6.60 3.62
C ILE A 60 10.24 6.73 5.04
N GLY A 61 11.54 6.53 5.25
CA GLY A 61 12.17 6.60 6.57
C GLY A 61 12.48 8.03 7.05
N TYR A 62 12.73 8.97 6.13
CA TYR A 62 13.18 10.32 6.47
C TYR A 62 12.18 11.42 6.10
N GLY A 63 11.63 11.37 4.87
CA GLY A 63 10.76 12.42 4.33
C GLY A 63 9.33 12.33 4.86
N ALA A 64 8.63 11.24 4.52
CA ALA A 64 7.23 11.03 4.83
C ALA A 64 6.87 11.12 6.33
N PRO A 65 7.71 10.65 7.29
CA PRO A 65 7.34 10.65 8.71
C PRO A 65 7.08 12.06 9.26
N LYS A 66 7.67 13.10 8.67
CA LYS A 66 7.41 14.48 9.10
C LYS A 66 6.00 14.97 8.76
N LEU A 67 5.42 14.49 7.66
CA LEU A 67 4.02 14.71 7.29
C LEU A 67 3.06 13.80 8.08
N LEU A 68 3.49 12.58 8.40
CA LEU A 68 2.64 11.59 9.05
C LEU A 68 2.50 11.80 10.56
N TYR A 69 3.41 12.58 11.17
CA TYR A 69 3.36 12.88 12.59
C TYR A 69 2.04 13.54 13.00
N GLY A 70 1.22 12.87 13.82
CA GLY A 70 -0.08 13.38 14.24
C GLY A 70 -1.12 13.47 13.11
N SER A 71 -0.85 12.83 11.97
CA SER A 71 -1.72 12.84 10.80
C SER A 71 -3.09 12.19 11.07
N GLU A 72 -3.20 11.33 12.08
CA GLU A 72 -4.43 10.68 12.50
C GLU A 72 -5.47 11.71 12.95
N LEU A 73 -5.03 12.68 13.75
CA LEU A 73 -5.84 13.79 14.25
C LEU A 73 -6.00 14.86 13.18
N ILE A 74 -4.90 15.29 12.56
CA ILE A 74 -4.87 16.35 11.55
C ILE A 74 -5.82 16.02 10.40
N TRP A 75 -5.79 14.79 9.88
CA TRP A 75 -6.61 14.40 8.74
C TRP A 75 -8.11 14.44 9.03
N ALA A 76 -8.51 14.29 10.30
CA ALA A 76 -9.90 14.34 10.72
C ALA A 76 -10.46 15.77 10.78
N VAL A 77 -9.66 16.75 11.24
CA VAL A 77 -10.12 18.11 11.55
C VAL A 77 -9.64 19.19 10.58
N ALA A 78 -8.58 18.91 9.81
CA ALA A 78 -8.03 19.85 8.84
C ALA A 78 -9.03 20.16 7.72
N THR A 79 -8.89 21.35 7.15
CA THR A 79 -9.66 21.76 5.96
C THR A 79 -9.21 20.98 4.73
N ASP A 80 -10.08 20.85 3.72
CA ASP A 80 -9.72 20.19 2.46
C ASP A 80 -8.54 20.87 1.78
N SER A 81 -8.40 22.20 1.90
CA SER A 81 -7.24 22.90 1.36
C SER A 81 -5.94 22.46 2.02
N ALA A 82 -5.94 22.29 3.35
CA ALA A 82 -4.78 21.83 4.09
C ALA A 82 -4.46 20.35 3.77
N LYS A 83 -5.48 19.49 3.68
CA LYS A 83 -5.31 18.08 3.25
C LYS A 83 -4.69 17.98 1.86
N ASN A 84 -5.15 18.80 0.92
CA ASN A 84 -4.61 18.87 -0.44
C ASN A 84 -3.15 19.35 -0.44
N GLU A 85 -2.76 20.26 0.44
CA GLU A 85 -1.37 20.71 0.59
C GLU A 85 -0.45 19.57 1.08
N MET A 86 -0.89 18.82 2.09
CA MET A 86 -0.14 17.65 2.58
C MET A 86 0.01 16.59 1.49
N GLN A 87 -1.07 16.29 0.77
CA GLN A 87 -1.04 15.34 -0.35
C GLN A 87 -0.05 15.77 -1.43
N LYS A 88 -0.03 17.06 -1.83
CA LYS A 88 0.94 17.58 -2.81
C LYS A 88 2.39 17.42 -2.32
N THR A 89 2.63 17.64 -1.04
CA THR A 89 3.96 17.48 -0.44
C THR A 89 4.39 16.01 -0.46
N HIS A 90 3.48 15.09 -0.12
CA HIS A 90 3.71 13.64 -0.23
C HIS A 90 3.93 13.17 -1.66
N THR A 91 3.16 13.68 -2.63
CA THR A 91 3.39 13.40 -4.05
C THR A 91 4.75 13.92 -4.53
N THR A 92 5.26 15.03 -3.96
CA THR A 92 6.59 15.53 -4.30
C THR A 92 7.68 14.54 -3.89
N LEU A 93 7.51 13.87 -2.74
CA LEU A 93 8.37 12.76 -2.34
C LEU A 93 8.31 11.59 -3.33
N ALA A 94 7.11 11.19 -3.76
CA ALA A 94 6.95 10.13 -4.76
C ALA A 94 7.59 10.48 -6.11
N ARG A 95 7.54 11.75 -6.52
CA ARG A 95 8.22 12.22 -7.75
C ARG A 95 9.73 12.09 -7.67
N ILE A 96 10.32 12.32 -6.50
CA ILE A 96 11.77 12.16 -6.28
C ILE A 96 12.17 10.69 -6.42
N VAL A 97 11.40 9.79 -5.81
CA VAL A 97 11.62 8.33 -5.92
C VAL A 97 11.63 7.88 -7.37
N SER A 98 10.58 8.24 -8.11
CA SER A 98 10.34 7.81 -9.49
C SER A 98 11.09 8.64 -10.55
N GLY A 99 11.70 9.76 -10.18
CA GLY A 99 12.31 10.71 -11.12
C GLY A 99 11.33 11.40 -12.07
N VAL A 100 10.02 11.27 -11.85
CA VAL A 100 9.02 11.84 -12.74
C VAL A 100 8.82 13.33 -12.44
N PRO A 101 8.59 14.16 -13.47
CA PRO A 101 8.51 15.60 -13.30
C PRO A 101 7.23 16.06 -12.60
N SER A 102 7.26 17.30 -12.11
CA SER A 102 6.15 17.92 -11.35
C SER A 102 4.84 18.03 -12.12
N THR A 103 4.90 17.95 -13.45
CA THR A 103 3.76 17.96 -14.38
C THR A 103 2.99 16.64 -14.39
N VAL A 104 3.59 15.52 -13.94
CA VAL A 104 2.91 14.23 -13.86
C VAL A 104 1.80 14.31 -12.82
N ASP A 105 0.65 13.72 -13.15
CA ASP A 105 -0.47 13.71 -12.23
C ASP A 105 -0.10 12.96 -10.94
N PRO A 106 -0.66 13.34 -9.79
CA PRO A 106 -0.25 12.76 -8.53
C PRO A 106 -0.40 11.24 -8.41
N GLU A 107 -1.42 10.66 -9.04
CA GLU A 107 -1.71 9.22 -8.94
C GLU A 107 -0.69 8.41 -9.72
N SER A 108 -0.37 8.83 -10.95
CA SER A 108 0.69 8.21 -11.75
C SER A 108 2.04 8.27 -11.03
N ALA A 109 2.40 9.42 -10.43
CA ALA A 109 3.65 9.55 -9.69
C ALA A 109 3.72 8.63 -8.47
N LEU A 110 2.60 8.44 -7.76
CA LEU A 110 2.52 7.53 -6.62
C LEU A 110 2.66 6.06 -7.05
N LEU A 111 2.01 5.67 -8.15
CA LEU A 111 2.11 4.33 -8.69
C LEU A 111 3.53 4.04 -9.23
N GLU A 112 4.16 5.00 -9.91
CA GLU A 112 5.56 4.87 -10.36
C GLU A 112 6.56 4.78 -9.21
N ALA A 113 6.28 5.44 -8.09
CA ALA A 113 7.10 5.35 -6.88
C ALA A 113 6.78 4.13 -6.01
N ASN A 114 5.80 3.31 -6.39
CA ASN A 114 5.24 2.24 -5.55
C ASN A 114 4.90 2.74 -4.12
N MET A 115 4.27 3.92 -4.03
CA MET A 115 3.91 4.56 -2.77
C MET A 115 2.39 4.70 -2.65
N PRO A 116 1.78 4.35 -1.50
CA PRO A 116 0.37 4.63 -1.27
C PRO A 116 0.13 6.14 -1.12
N PRO A 117 -1.07 6.63 -1.46
CA PRO A 117 -1.42 8.03 -1.24
C PRO A 117 -1.49 8.36 0.25
N LEU A 118 -1.19 9.60 0.61
CA LEU A 118 -1.11 10.04 2.01
C LEU A 118 -2.39 9.74 2.80
N HIS A 119 -3.56 9.92 2.19
CA HIS A 119 -4.84 9.71 2.87
C HIS A 119 -5.04 8.25 3.31
N VAL A 120 -4.51 7.27 2.57
CA VAL A 120 -4.53 5.85 2.96
C VAL A 120 -3.69 5.65 4.21
N LEU A 121 -2.50 6.26 4.28
CA LEU A 121 -1.61 6.19 5.44
C LEU A 121 -2.26 6.83 6.68
N CYS A 122 -2.88 8.01 6.53
CA CYS A 122 -3.59 8.67 7.62
C CYS A 122 -4.78 7.84 8.13
N LEU A 123 -5.57 7.26 7.23
CA LEU A 123 -6.73 6.43 7.58
C LEU A 123 -6.30 5.13 8.28
N ARG A 124 -5.26 4.46 7.77
CA ARG A 124 -4.63 3.30 8.42
C ARG A 124 -4.18 3.63 9.84
N ALA A 125 -3.46 4.74 10.03
CA ALA A 125 -2.96 5.15 11.34
C ALA A 125 -4.13 5.48 12.32
N ARG A 126 -5.18 6.15 11.82
CA ARG A 126 -6.39 6.42 12.61
C ARG A 126 -7.12 5.14 13.02
N LEU A 127 -7.32 4.19 12.09
CA LEU A 127 -7.94 2.90 12.41
C LEU A 127 -7.08 2.09 13.39
N SER A 128 -5.75 2.17 13.26
CA SER A 128 -4.83 1.58 14.26
C SER A 128 -5.06 2.15 15.65
N MET A 129 -5.20 3.48 15.80
CA MET A 129 -5.48 4.08 17.12
C MET A 129 -6.79 3.58 17.73
N LEU A 130 -7.82 3.37 16.90
CA LEU A 130 -9.11 2.86 17.36
C LEU A 130 -9.00 1.39 17.82
N GLU A 131 -8.37 0.53 17.04
CA GLU A 131 -8.11 -0.87 17.42
C GLU A 131 -7.20 -0.97 18.64
N ASN A 132 -6.20 -0.11 18.74
CA ASN A 132 -5.35 -0.01 19.92
C ASN A 132 -6.15 0.33 21.17
N THR A 133 -7.09 1.27 21.07
CA THR A 133 -7.95 1.65 22.20
C THR A 133 -8.89 0.51 22.60
N ARG A 134 -9.38 -0.26 21.62
CA ARG A 134 -10.17 -1.48 21.85
C ARG A 134 -9.36 -2.56 22.58
N ALA A 135 -8.11 -2.74 22.20
CA ALA A 135 -7.21 -3.74 22.77
C ALA A 135 -6.69 -3.39 24.18
N CYS A 136 -6.68 -2.11 24.57
CA CYS A 136 -6.21 -1.69 25.89
C CYS A 136 -6.97 -2.32 27.07
N GLN A 137 -8.20 -2.81 26.89
CA GLN A 137 -9.12 -3.31 27.94
C GLN A 137 -9.23 -2.42 29.20
N MET A 138 -8.65 -1.23 29.20
CA MET A 138 -8.95 -0.19 30.15
C MET A 138 -10.40 0.14 29.91
N ASP A 139 -11.26 -0.31 30.82
CA ASP A 139 -12.60 0.23 30.90
C ASP A 139 -12.45 1.74 30.75
N TRP A 140 -13.29 2.35 29.91
CA TRP A 140 -13.42 3.79 29.78
C TRP A 140 -14.01 4.39 31.09
N MET A 141 -13.63 3.83 32.24
CA MET A 141 -14.27 3.84 33.56
C MET A 141 -14.21 5.21 34.24
N ARG A 142 -13.51 6.17 33.64
CA ARG A 142 -13.78 7.58 33.92
C ARG A 142 -14.54 8.14 32.75
N ARG A 143 -15.86 8.23 32.94
CA ARG A 143 -16.69 9.18 32.20
C ARG A 143 -15.89 10.48 32.11
N PRO A 144 -15.63 11.03 30.91
CA PRO A 144 -14.96 12.32 30.81
C PRO A 144 -15.68 13.29 31.76
N PRO A 145 -14.95 14.15 32.49
CA PRO A 145 -15.60 15.15 33.34
C PRO A 145 -16.69 15.85 32.53
N PRO A 146 -17.85 16.13 33.14
CA PRO A 146 -19.01 16.65 32.43
C PRO A 146 -18.56 17.82 31.54
N GLU A 147 -18.82 17.70 30.24
CA GLU A 147 -18.44 18.73 29.29
C GLU A 147 -19.02 20.07 29.77
N PRO A 148 -18.22 21.15 29.79
CA PRO A 148 -18.78 22.47 30.08
C PRO A 148 -19.93 22.73 29.10
N PRO A 149 -21.01 23.41 29.53
CA PRO A 149 -22.19 23.61 28.70
C PRO A 149 -21.76 24.14 27.33
N PRO A 150 -22.28 23.56 26.23
CA PRO A 150 -21.80 23.87 24.90
C PRO A 150 -21.90 25.37 24.66
N ARG A 151 -20.77 26.00 24.32
CA ARG A 151 -20.79 27.34 23.74
C ARG A 151 -21.70 27.26 22.50
N ALA A 152 -22.53 28.27 22.29
CA ALA A 152 -23.47 28.31 21.17
C ALA A 152 -22.76 27.93 19.85
N GLY A 153 -23.18 26.82 19.23
CA GLY A 153 -22.70 26.39 17.90
C GLY A 153 -21.75 25.19 17.84
N PHE A 154 -21.30 24.60 18.96
CA PHE A 154 -20.49 23.37 18.91
C PHE A 154 -21.02 22.31 19.87
N ARG A 155 -21.67 21.27 19.33
CA ARG A 155 -21.97 20.01 20.02
C ARG A 155 -21.36 18.88 19.21
N ILE A 156 -20.36 18.19 19.77
CA ILE A 156 -19.98 16.88 19.25
C ILE A 156 -21.02 15.92 19.82
N SER A 157 -21.82 15.28 18.97
CA SER A 157 -22.65 14.17 19.43
C SER A 157 -21.71 13.05 19.88
N PRO A 158 -21.82 12.55 21.13
CA PRO A 158 -20.99 11.44 21.56
C PRO A 158 -21.30 10.23 20.68
N LEU A 159 -20.27 9.63 20.09
CA LEU A 159 -20.38 8.33 19.43
C LEU A 159 -20.30 7.25 20.51
N SER A 160 -21.21 6.28 20.46
CA SER A 160 -21.12 5.13 21.35
C SER A 160 -19.92 4.25 20.98
N ARG A 161 -19.43 3.49 21.95
CA ARG A 161 -18.34 2.52 21.75
C ARG A 161 -18.71 1.48 20.69
N ASP A 162 -19.96 1.04 20.68
CA ASP A 162 -20.43 -0.01 19.78
C ASP A 162 -20.54 0.51 18.34
N GLU A 163 -20.99 1.76 18.13
CA GLU A 163 -20.97 2.41 16.81
C GLU A 163 -19.54 2.55 16.28
N LEU A 164 -18.58 2.88 17.15
CA LEU A 164 -17.17 3.00 16.78
C LEU A 164 -16.57 1.65 16.38
N TYR A 165 -16.86 0.59 17.14
CA TYR A 165 -16.40 -0.76 16.81
C TYR A 165 -17.04 -1.28 15.53
N ALA A 166 -18.36 -1.09 15.36
CA ALA A 166 -19.06 -1.44 14.12
C ALA A 166 -18.47 -0.70 12.90
N PHE A 167 -18.09 0.57 13.07
CA PHE A 167 -17.42 1.35 12.02
C PHE A 167 -16.07 0.73 11.61
N VAL A 168 -15.24 0.32 12.58
CA VAL A 168 -13.94 -0.30 12.28
C VAL A 168 -14.12 -1.70 11.69
N ASP A 169 -15.00 -2.51 12.26
CA ASP A 169 -15.28 -3.89 11.82
C ASP A 169 -15.86 -3.92 10.39
N ALA A 170 -16.54 -2.86 9.95
CA ALA A 170 -17.00 -2.74 8.56
C ALA A 170 -15.85 -2.78 7.54
N TYR A 171 -14.64 -2.35 7.90
CA TYR A 171 -13.46 -2.41 7.02
C TYR A 171 -12.86 -3.81 6.93
N THR A 172 -13.17 -4.68 7.89
CA THR A 172 -12.59 -6.03 7.98
C THR A 172 -13.61 -7.14 7.74
N LYS A 173 -14.89 -6.77 7.54
CA LYS A 173 -16.00 -7.70 7.32
C LYS A 173 -15.76 -8.64 6.13
N ASP A 174 -15.23 -8.11 5.03
CA ASP A 174 -14.94 -8.89 3.82
C ASP A 174 -13.84 -9.95 4.05
N TYR A 175 -13.04 -9.78 5.11
CA TYR A 175 -12.02 -10.73 5.54
C TYR A 175 -12.54 -11.70 6.61
N GLY A 176 -13.85 -11.76 6.86
CA GLY A 176 -14.45 -12.63 7.88
C GLY A 176 -14.17 -12.20 9.32
N ILE A 177 -13.65 -10.99 9.53
CA ILE A 177 -13.33 -10.45 10.85
C ILE A 177 -14.53 -9.65 11.35
N THR A 178 -15.05 -10.02 12.51
CA THR A 178 -16.26 -9.46 13.11
C THR A 178 -15.96 -8.85 14.48
N GLN A 179 -16.97 -8.29 15.15
CA GLN A 179 -16.82 -7.74 16.49
C GLN A 179 -16.36 -8.77 17.53
N SER A 180 -16.73 -10.05 17.33
CA SER A 180 -16.44 -11.16 18.23
C SER A 180 -15.12 -11.88 17.95
N SER A 181 -14.43 -11.57 16.84
CA SER A 181 -13.13 -12.18 16.56
C SER A 181 -12.14 -11.87 17.70
N PRO A 182 -11.38 -12.86 18.22
CA PRO A 182 -10.42 -12.59 19.28
C PRO A 182 -9.26 -11.74 18.73
N ARG A 183 -8.88 -10.67 19.44
CA ARG A 183 -7.69 -9.84 19.13
C ARG A 183 -6.59 -10.19 20.11
N GLU A 184 -5.34 -10.24 19.63
CA GLU A 184 -4.21 -10.43 20.53
C GLU A 184 -4.11 -9.23 21.48
N GLU A 185 -3.71 -9.52 22.72
CA GLU A 185 -3.45 -8.47 23.69
C GLU A 185 -2.28 -7.62 23.21
N ARG A 186 -2.40 -6.30 23.37
CA ARG A 186 -1.35 -5.42 22.92
C ARG A 186 -0.18 -5.45 23.90
N PHE A 187 1.01 -5.61 23.35
CA PHE A 187 2.25 -5.51 24.08
C PHE A 187 2.53 -4.05 24.50
N PHE A 188 2.07 -3.65 25.68
CA PHE A 188 2.39 -2.33 26.27
C PHE A 188 3.64 -2.37 27.14
N ARG A 189 3.87 -3.50 27.81
CA ARG A 189 4.97 -3.72 28.72
C ARG A 189 5.31 -5.21 28.72
N GLY A 190 6.61 -5.53 28.72
CA GLY A 190 7.10 -6.88 28.96
C GLY A 190 6.49 -7.46 30.23
N SER A 191 6.00 -8.69 30.13
CA SER A 191 5.40 -9.39 31.28
C SER A 191 6.47 -9.94 32.22
N ILE A 192 7.73 -9.93 31.80
CA ILE A 192 8.89 -10.47 32.52
C ILE A 192 9.59 -9.32 33.28
N PRO A 193 9.56 -9.33 34.62
CA PRO A 193 10.36 -8.40 35.41
C PRO A 193 11.87 -8.69 35.27
N PRO A 194 12.74 -7.67 35.35
CA PRO A 194 14.20 -7.86 35.26
C PRO A 194 14.77 -8.90 36.23
N TRP A 195 14.21 -8.99 37.45
CA TRP A 195 14.66 -9.96 38.47
C TRP A 195 14.21 -11.40 38.18
N CYS A 196 13.25 -11.62 37.28
CA CYS A 196 12.81 -12.96 36.86
C CYS A 196 13.65 -13.53 35.69
N ALA A 197 14.54 -12.72 35.10
CA ALA A 197 15.36 -13.12 33.95
C ALA A 197 16.67 -13.84 34.35
N ALA A 198 16.94 -14.06 35.63
CA ALA A 198 18.21 -14.62 36.11
C ALA A 198 18.54 -15.99 35.46
N SER A 199 17.54 -16.85 35.28
CA SER A 199 17.70 -18.18 34.68
C SER A 199 17.71 -18.18 33.14
N ALA A 200 17.58 -17.03 32.49
CA ALA A 200 17.56 -16.92 31.03
C ALA A 200 18.83 -17.49 30.37
N HIS A 201 19.97 -17.47 31.07
CA HIS A 201 21.23 -18.04 30.60
C HIS A 201 21.19 -19.56 30.34
N GLN A 202 20.18 -20.27 30.86
CA GLN A 202 19.97 -21.70 30.60
C GLN A 202 19.25 -21.97 29.27
N VAL A 203 18.76 -20.92 28.61
CA VAL A 203 18.24 -20.95 27.23
C VAL A 203 19.36 -20.50 26.30
N THR A 204 19.68 -21.34 25.33
CA THR A 204 20.66 -21.03 24.28
C THR A 204 19.99 -21.11 22.92
N ILE A 205 20.37 -20.25 21.98
CA ILE A 205 19.75 -20.15 20.67
C ILE A 205 20.82 -20.14 19.58
N GLY A 206 20.82 -21.14 18.70
CA GLY A 206 21.64 -21.19 17.50
C GLY A 206 20.87 -20.61 16.31
N VAL A 207 21.20 -19.38 15.88
CA VAL A 207 20.50 -18.66 14.81
C VAL A 207 21.22 -18.74 13.46
N GLU A 208 22.56 -18.78 13.49
CA GLU A 208 23.39 -18.69 12.30
C GLU A 208 23.87 -20.07 11.86
N LEU A 209 23.61 -20.39 10.60
CA LEU A 209 24.18 -21.53 9.90
C LEU A 209 24.89 -20.99 8.66
N PRO A 210 26.21 -20.74 8.72
CA PRO A 210 26.93 -20.22 7.57
C PRO A 210 26.93 -21.28 6.44
N ILE A 211 26.62 -20.82 5.24
CA ILE A 211 26.70 -21.60 4.00
C ILE A 211 27.63 -20.89 3.03
N ASP A 212 28.26 -21.65 2.13
CA ASP A 212 29.05 -21.07 1.05
C ASP A 212 28.12 -20.37 0.05
N LEU A 213 28.20 -19.04 0.04
CA LEU A 213 27.40 -18.19 -0.85
C LEU A 213 27.84 -18.25 -2.32
N SER A 214 28.96 -18.93 -2.62
CA SER A 214 29.41 -19.13 -4.00
C SER A 214 28.70 -20.28 -4.72
N ILE A 215 27.96 -21.12 -3.99
CA ILE A 215 27.18 -22.22 -4.57
C ILE A 215 26.01 -21.65 -5.37
N THR A 216 26.07 -21.81 -6.70
CA THR A 216 25.01 -21.37 -7.62
C THR A 216 24.08 -22.52 -8.04
N ASP A 217 24.52 -23.77 -7.91
CA ASP A 217 23.73 -24.95 -8.23
C ASP A 217 22.69 -25.22 -7.14
N GLU A 218 21.43 -25.41 -7.53
CA GLU A 218 20.31 -25.52 -6.59
C GLU A 218 20.35 -26.85 -5.80
N GLU A 219 20.71 -27.96 -6.44
CA GLU A 219 20.80 -29.27 -5.77
C GLU A 219 21.99 -29.34 -4.80
N GLU A 220 23.13 -28.75 -5.17
CA GLU A 220 24.28 -28.56 -4.29
C GLU A 220 23.93 -27.66 -3.11
N LEU A 221 23.21 -26.57 -3.34
CA LEU A 221 22.76 -25.67 -2.27
C LEU A 221 21.82 -26.37 -1.28
N ILE A 222 20.89 -27.19 -1.77
CA ILE A 222 19.99 -27.99 -0.91
C ILE A 222 20.79 -28.99 -0.07
N ARG A 223 21.75 -29.68 -0.68
CA ARG A 223 22.63 -30.64 0.03
C ARG A 223 23.48 -29.95 1.09
N GLU A 224 24.02 -28.78 0.79
CA GLU A 224 24.83 -28.02 1.74
C GLU A 224 23.99 -27.50 2.91
N LYS A 225 22.81 -26.92 2.63
CA LYS A 225 21.83 -26.51 3.66
C LYS A 225 21.47 -27.66 4.59
N ARG A 226 21.27 -28.86 4.03
CA ARG A 226 21.00 -30.08 4.80
C ARG A 226 22.19 -30.43 5.69
N ARG A 227 23.40 -30.52 5.12
CA ARG A 227 24.63 -30.89 5.83
C ARG A 227 24.88 -29.98 7.03
N VAL A 228 24.87 -28.65 6.82
CA VAL A 228 25.12 -27.69 7.92
C VAL A 228 24.04 -27.72 8.99
N SER A 229 22.78 -27.99 8.59
CA SER A 229 21.67 -28.13 9.54
C SER A 229 21.85 -29.40 10.38
N GLU A 230 22.08 -30.56 9.76
CA GLU A 230 22.28 -31.83 10.47
C GLU A 230 23.50 -31.78 11.40
N GLU A 231 24.61 -31.15 10.98
CA GLU A 231 25.80 -30.96 11.83
C GLU A 231 25.50 -30.12 13.08
N ALA A 232 24.78 -29.01 12.92
CA ALA A 232 24.39 -28.18 14.06
C ALA A 232 23.41 -28.91 15.00
N LEU A 233 22.48 -29.68 14.44
CA LEU A 233 21.52 -30.45 15.23
C LEU A 233 22.19 -31.60 16.01
N ALA A 234 23.20 -32.25 15.41
CA ALA A 234 23.92 -33.37 16.02
C ALA A 234 24.61 -32.98 17.34
N LEU A 235 25.09 -31.75 17.47
CA LEU A 235 25.71 -31.22 18.70
C LEU A 235 24.76 -31.24 19.92
N HIS A 236 23.46 -31.22 19.67
CA HIS A 236 22.42 -31.09 20.70
C HIS A 236 21.48 -32.30 20.77
N SER A 237 21.76 -33.35 19.99
CA SER A 237 21.01 -34.62 19.95
C SER A 237 21.00 -35.39 21.28
N HIS A 238 21.95 -35.13 22.18
CA HIS A 238 22.05 -35.77 23.50
C HIS A 238 20.95 -35.34 24.49
N ARG A 239 20.14 -34.34 24.14
CA ARG A 239 19.07 -33.81 24.99
C ARG A 239 17.87 -34.76 24.99
N SER A 240 17.18 -34.83 26.12
CA SER A 240 16.19 -35.88 26.39
C SER A 240 14.83 -35.66 25.72
N TRP A 241 14.48 -34.41 25.42
CA TRP A 241 13.22 -34.07 24.77
C TRP A 241 13.50 -33.28 23.50
N ILE A 242 12.96 -33.74 22.38
CA ILE A 242 13.13 -33.12 21.07
C ILE A 242 11.78 -32.60 20.60
N LEU A 243 11.73 -31.30 20.35
CA LEU A 243 10.54 -30.60 19.91
C LEU A 243 10.79 -30.00 18.54
N ALA A 244 10.04 -30.40 17.53
CA ALA A 244 10.06 -29.74 16.23
C ALA A 244 8.80 -28.88 16.06
N THR A 245 8.96 -27.69 15.51
CA THR A 245 7.87 -26.73 15.36
C THR A 245 7.89 -26.13 13.97
N ASP A 246 6.72 -26.01 13.36
CA ASP A 246 6.56 -25.35 12.07
C ASP A 246 5.18 -24.68 11.93
N GLY A 247 5.08 -23.71 11.02
CA GLY A 247 3.87 -22.97 10.72
C GLY A 247 3.59 -22.84 9.22
N GLY A 248 2.56 -23.52 8.73
CA GLY A 248 2.11 -23.44 7.34
C GLY A 248 1.02 -22.36 7.11
N VAL A 249 1.06 -21.74 5.93
CA VAL A 249 0.09 -20.73 5.47
C VAL A 249 -0.36 -21.02 4.03
N ASP A 250 -1.68 -21.16 3.85
CA ASP A 250 -2.33 -21.25 2.53
C ASP A 250 -3.64 -20.45 2.58
N VAL A 251 -3.60 -19.15 2.27
CA VAL A 251 -4.69 -18.19 2.54
C VAL A 251 -6.04 -18.71 2.00
N PRO A 252 -7.09 -18.86 2.85
CA PRO A 252 -7.24 -18.34 4.21
C PRO A 252 -6.87 -19.32 5.35
N LYS A 253 -6.34 -20.50 5.03
CA LYS A 253 -5.96 -21.56 5.98
C LYS A 253 -4.57 -21.35 6.54
N SER A 254 -4.37 -21.80 7.77
CA SER A 254 -3.05 -21.94 8.35
C SER A 254 -3.05 -22.91 9.51
N ALA A 255 -1.88 -23.46 9.80
CA ALA A 255 -1.66 -24.30 10.95
C ALA A 255 -0.31 -23.96 11.57
N GLY A 256 -0.30 -23.74 12.89
CA GLY A 256 0.92 -23.86 13.68
C GLY A 256 0.95 -25.23 14.34
N VAL A 257 2.05 -25.96 14.20
CA VAL A 257 2.20 -27.33 14.71
C VAL A 257 3.47 -27.46 15.53
N GLY A 258 3.34 -28.09 16.70
CA GLY A 258 4.47 -28.60 17.47
C GLY A 258 4.37 -30.11 17.63
N ILE A 259 5.47 -30.82 17.37
CA ILE A 259 5.57 -32.26 17.56
C ILE A 259 6.68 -32.58 18.55
N LEU A 260 6.39 -33.48 19.48
CA LEU A 260 7.35 -34.01 20.45
C LEU A 260 7.83 -35.38 19.97
N LEU A 261 9.13 -35.54 19.79
CA LEU A 261 9.78 -36.73 19.25
C LEU A 261 10.58 -37.47 20.34
N SER A 262 10.72 -38.79 20.17
CA SER A 262 11.53 -39.64 21.04
C SER A 262 13.04 -39.55 20.75
N SER A 263 13.41 -39.23 19.51
CA SER A 263 14.78 -39.09 19.01
C SER A 263 14.76 -38.22 17.74
N MET A 264 15.92 -37.64 17.36
CA MET A 264 16.06 -36.76 16.19
C MET A 264 15.70 -37.48 14.88
N ASP A 265 16.03 -38.77 14.78
CA ASP A 265 15.83 -39.59 13.57
C ASP A 265 14.58 -40.46 13.66
N SER A 266 13.82 -40.34 14.75
CA SER A 266 12.62 -41.15 14.96
C SER A 266 11.43 -40.51 14.25
N SER A 267 10.65 -41.34 13.56
CA SER A 267 9.32 -40.95 13.08
C SER A 267 8.22 -41.14 14.13
N GLU A 268 8.57 -41.65 15.31
CA GLU A 268 7.62 -41.87 16.40
C GLU A 268 7.32 -40.55 17.14
N ILE A 269 6.09 -40.08 16.98
CA ILE A 269 5.59 -38.86 17.62
C ILE A 269 4.98 -39.26 18.97
N ILE A 270 5.58 -38.76 20.06
CA ILE A 270 5.09 -38.96 21.43
C ILE A 270 3.78 -38.21 21.61
N GLU A 271 3.75 -36.95 21.20
CA GLU A 271 2.59 -36.07 21.34
C GLU A 271 2.68 -34.95 20.30
N LYS A 272 1.52 -34.42 19.88
CA LYS A 272 1.43 -33.31 18.94
C LYS A 272 0.41 -32.28 19.42
N ALA A 273 0.68 -31.01 19.13
CA ALA A 273 -0.26 -29.92 19.33
C ALA A 273 -0.38 -29.11 18.03
N SER A 274 -1.61 -28.73 17.68
CA SER A 274 -1.88 -27.90 16.51
C SER A 274 -2.95 -26.85 16.78
N ILE A 275 -2.78 -25.67 16.19
CA ILE A 275 -3.70 -24.54 16.33
C ILE A 275 -4.03 -23.91 14.98
N ASN A 276 -5.30 -23.53 14.80
CA ASN A 276 -5.76 -22.79 13.63
C ASN A 276 -5.45 -21.30 13.81
N ARG A 277 -4.90 -20.70 12.76
CA ARG A 277 -4.77 -19.24 12.65
C ARG A 277 -5.80 -18.72 11.64
N SER A 278 -6.53 -17.67 12.05
CA SER A 278 -7.63 -17.11 11.28
C SER A 278 -7.18 -16.42 9.99
N THR A 279 -8.11 -16.37 9.03
CA THR A 279 -8.38 -15.42 7.92
C THR A 279 -7.25 -14.74 7.13
N ARG A 280 -6.10 -14.35 7.72
CA ARG A 280 -4.91 -13.83 7.02
C ARG A 280 -3.62 -14.16 7.78
N PRO A 281 -3.13 -15.39 7.70
CA PRO A 281 -1.94 -15.82 8.43
C PRO A 281 -0.65 -15.34 7.75
N TYR A 282 0.34 -14.90 8.53
CA TYR A 282 1.72 -14.70 8.10
C TYR A 282 2.59 -15.83 8.63
N SER A 283 3.55 -16.32 7.82
CA SER A 283 4.45 -17.45 8.18
C SER A 283 5.17 -17.24 9.52
N TYR A 284 5.82 -16.08 9.69
CA TYR A 284 6.45 -15.70 10.95
C TYR A 284 5.53 -15.88 12.17
N ARG A 285 4.28 -15.46 12.00
CA ARG A 285 3.33 -15.50 13.10
C ARG A 285 2.88 -16.93 13.36
N THR A 286 2.63 -17.74 12.34
CA THR A 286 2.24 -19.16 12.52
C THR A 286 3.34 -19.94 13.20
N GLU A 287 4.60 -19.73 12.81
CA GLU A 287 5.80 -20.30 13.44
C GLU A 287 5.91 -19.90 14.92
N SER A 288 5.80 -18.60 15.23
CA SER A 288 5.84 -18.13 16.63
C SER A 288 4.74 -18.75 17.51
N ARG A 289 3.54 -18.92 16.94
CA ARG A 289 2.42 -19.52 17.68
C ARG A 289 2.55 -21.03 17.81
N ALA A 290 3.13 -21.70 16.82
CA ALA A 290 3.48 -23.12 16.89
C ALA A 290 4.42 -23.39 18.06
N LEU A 291 5.50 -22.60 18.18
CA LEU A 291 6.44 -22.72 19.28
C LEU A 291 5.79 -22.45 20.65
N LEU A 292 5.01 -21.38 20.77
CA LEU A 292 4.33 -21.07 22.04
C LEU A 292 3.36 -22.19 22.43
N LEU A 293 2.54 -22.66 21.49
CA LEU A 293 1.60 -23.77 21.72
C LEU A 293 2.35 -25.03 22.17
N ALA A 294 3.43 -25.37 21.48
CA ALA A 294 4.23 -26.54 21.78
C ALA A 294 4.83 -26.47 23.19
N LEU A 295 5.35 -25.30 23.59
CA LEU A 295 5.83 -25.09 24.96
C LEU A 295 4.68 -25.25 25.98
N GLU A 296 3.54 -24.61 25.76
CA GLU A 296 2.40 -24.61 26.69
C GLU A 296 1.75 -25.98 26.85
N LYS A 297 1.56 -26.72 25.75
CA LYS A 297 0.78 -27.96 25.75
C LYS A 297 1.65 -29.20 25.89
N LEU A 298 2.87 -29.19 25.34
CA LEU A 298 3.73 -30.37 25.36
C LEU A 298 4.74 -30.29 26.50
N MET A 299 5.35 -29.13 26.74
CA MET A 299 6.48 -29.04 27.68
C MET A 299 6.12 -28.62 29.10
N ILE A 300 5.25 -27.62 29.28
CA ILE A 300 4.85 -27.17 30.63
C ILE A 300 4.23 -28.30 31.48
N PRO A 301 3.37 -29.19 30.96
CA PRO A 301 2.85 -30.32 31.74
C PRO A 301 3.95 -31.30 32.19
N ARG A 302 5.10 -31.31 31.51
CA ARG A 302 6.25 -32.18 31.80
C ARG A 302 7.26 -31.56 32.75
N ILE A 303 7.00 -30.37 33.31
CA ILE A 303 7.97 -29.62 34.11
C ILE A 303 8.55 -30.39 35.30
N GLN A 304 7.79 -31.34 35.87
CA GLN A 304 8.18 -32.17 37.02
C GLN A 304 9.03 -33.41 36.65
N TYR A 305 9.23 -33.69 35.37
CA TYR A 305 9.97 -34.88 34.92
C TYR A 305 11.45 -34.80 35.32
N ARG A 306 12.07 -35.97 35.47
CA ARG A 306 13.47 -36.10 35.90
C ARG A 306 14.47 -35.63 34.84
N HIS A 307 14.17 -35.88 33.56
CA HIS A 307 14.99 -35.47 32.44
C HIS A 307 14.60 -34.05 32.02
N LYS A 308 15.51 -33.09 32.24
CA LYS A 308 15.23 -31.65 32.12
C LYS A 308 16.08 -30.98 31.05
N THR A 309 16.27 -31.64 29.92
CA THR A 309 16.96 -31.06 28.76
C THR A 309 16.01 -31.04 27.57
N LEU A 310 15.73 -29.85 27.05
CA LEU A 310 14.86 -29.63 25.89
C LEU A 310 15.69 -29.14 24.71
N PHE A 311 15.46 -29.76 23.56
CA PHE A 311 15.99 -29.36 22.27
C PHE A 311 14.83 -28.98 21.35
N VAL A 312 14.86 -27.77 20.80
CA VAL A 312 13.84 -27.27 19.88
C VAL A 312 14.47 -27.08 18.50
N VAL A 313 13.81 -27.61 17.48
CA VAL A 313 14.18 -27.50 16.07
C VAL A 313 13.12 -26.65 15.36
N ALA A 314 13.57 -25.59 14.69
CA ALA A 314 12.70 -24.70 13.91
C ALA A 314 13.46 -24.11 12.72
N ASP A 315 12.76 -23.87 11.62
CA ASP A 315 13.29 -23.23 10.42
C ASP A 315 12.99 -21.72 10.33
N SER A 316 12.30 -21.17 11.33
CA SER A 316 12.10 -19.73 11.42
C SER A 316 13.33 -19.01 11.97
N GLN A 317 14.27 -18.67 11.08
CA GLN A 317 15.45 -17.89 11.46
C GLN A 317 15.05 -16.55 12.09
N SER A 318 14.00 -15.91 11.55
CA SER A 318 13.52 -14.61 12.02
C SER A 318 12.94 -14.67 13.44
N LEU A 319 12.23 -15.75 13.81
CA LEU A 319 11.73 -15.97 15.17
C LEU A 319 12.87 -16.20 16.14
N LEU A 320 13.82 -17.06 15.77
CA LEU A 320 14.97 -17.34 16.62
C LEU A 320 15.85 -16.10 16.82
N ALA A 321 16.04 -15.29 15.77
CA ALA A 321 16.72 -14.00 15.87
C ALA A 321 15.99 -13.00 16.78
N ALA A 322 14.65 -12.96 16.76
CA ALA A 322 13.86 -12.13 17.65
C ALA A 322 13.99 -12.57 19.11
N LEU A 323 13.89 -13.87 19.37
CA LEU A 323 14.07 -14.45 20.71
C LEU A 323 15.49 -14.25 21.24
N ASN A 324 16.51 -14.33 20.37
CA ASN A 324 17.93 -14.16 20.74
C ASN A 324 18.27 -12.77 21.31
N LYS A 325 17.41 -11.77 21.14
CA LYS A 325 17.54 -10.46 21.81
C LYS A 325 17.39 -10.54 23.34
N GLY A 326 16.89 -11.66 23.85
CA GLY A 326 16.70 -11.94 25.27
C GLY A 326 15.35 -11.47 25.83
N PRO A 327 14.94 -11.97 27.00
CA PRO A 327 13.58 -11.82 27.53
C PRO A 327 13.15 -10.38 27.82
N LEU A 328 14.09 -9.48 28.12
CA LEU A 328 13.79 -8.07 28.48
C LEU A 328 13.74 -7.14 27.26
N SER A 329 14.18 -7.62 26.09
CA SER A 329 14.27 -6.84 24.85
C SER A 329 13.15 -7.17 23.87
N GLN A 330 12.17 -7.97 24.28
CA GLN A 330 11.08 -8.41 23.43
C GLN A 330 10.14 -7.24 23.09
N THR A 331 9.63 -7.24 21.86
CA THR A 331 8.76 -6.18 21.33
C THR A 331 7.37 -6.67 20.91
N ASP A 332 7.16 -7.99 20.91
CA ASP A 332 5.89 -8.62 20.58
C ASP A 332 5.39 -9.46 21.76
N TRP A 333 4.07 -9.51 21.92
CA TRP A 333 3.42 -10.24 23.01
C TRP A 333 3.63 -11.75 22.94
N THR A 334 3.59 -12.38 21.76
CA THR A 334 3.82 -13.84 21.66
C THR A 334 5.27 -14.18 21.94
N GLU A 335 6.23 -13.36 21.49
CA GLU A 335 7.65 -13.55 21.80
C GLU A 335 7.92 -13.44 23.30
N ASP A 336 7.31 -12.46 23.98
CA ASP A 336 7.36 -12.30 25.43
C ASP A 336 6.71 -13.49 26.16
N GLN A 337 5.57 -14.01 25.67
CA GLN A 337 4.95 -15.22 26.20
C GLN A 337 5.81 -16.46 26.00
N ILE A 338 6.49 -16.62 24.85
CA ILE A 338 7.46 -17.70 24.62
C ILE A 338 8.55 -17.62 25.68
N TRP A 339 9.15 -16.44 25.88
CA TRP A 339 10.16 -16.24 26.91
C TRP A 339 9.63 -16.51 28.32
N GLN A 340 8.38 -16.17 28.65
CA GLN A 340 7.78 -16.55 29.93
C GLN A 340 7.73 -18.08 30.10
N ARG A 341 7.34 -18.84 29.08
CA ARG A 341 7.31 -20.31 29.15
C ARG A 341 8.72 -20.89 29.25
N LEU A 342 9.68 -20.35 28.49
CA LEU A 342 11.10 -20.73 28.60
C LEU A 342 11.66 -20.46 30.00
N LEU A 343 11.37 -19.29 30.57
CA LEU A 343 11.77 -18.97 31.94
C LEU A 343 11.10 -19.88 32.96
N THR A 344 9.84 -20.26 32.75
CA THR A 344 9.14 -21.21 33.61
C THR A 344 9.86 -22.57 33.63
N LEU A 345 10.30 -23.06 32.48
CA LEU A 345 11.10 -24.28 32.37
C LEU A 345 12.46 -24.14 33.07
N THR A 346 13.23 -23.08 32.77
CA THR A 346 14.56 -22.88 33.37
C THR A 346 14.51 -22.67 34.89
N CYS A 347 13.50 -21.98 35.41
CA CYS A 347 13.27 -21.87 36.86
C CYS A 347 13.00 -23.24 37.52
N ALA A 348 12.45 -24.20 36.78
CA ALA A 348 12.31 -25.59 37.23
C ALA A 348 13.57 -26.43 37.00
N GLY A 349 14.68 -25.83 36.58
CA GLY A 349 15.98 -26.48 36.36
C GLY A 349 16.14 -27.11 34.98
N TRP A 350 15.40 -26.65 33.97
CA TRP A 350 15.55 -27.12 32.60
C TRP A 350 16.66 -26.38 31.84
N SER A 351 17.49 -27.13 31.12
CA SER A 351 18.37 -26.57 30.08
C SER A 351 17.65 -26.65 28.73
N VAL A 352 17.56 -25.51 28.05
CA VAL A 352 16.82 -25.41 26.78
C VAL A 352 17.76 -24.92 25.69
N HIS A 353 17.70 -25.55 24.51
CA HIS A 353 18.41 -25.11 23.34
C HIS A 353 17.46 -25.05 22.14
N LEU A 354 17.40 -23.91 21.45
CA LEU A 354 16.65 -23.73 20.20
C LEU A 354 17.65 -23.63 19.06
N GLN A 355 17.51 -24.45 18.02
CA GLN A 355 18.43 -24.47 16.88
C GLN A 355 17.67 -24.19 15.59
N PHE A 356 18.16 -23.22 14.83
CA PHE A 356 17.77 -22.97 13.46
C PHE A 356 18.24 -24.15 12.58
N CYS A 357 17.38 -24.59 11.67
CA CYS A 357 17.74 -25.42 10.52
C CYS A 357 17.13 -24.86 9.24
N TYR A 358 17.70 -25.15 8.07
CA TYR A 358 17.06 -24.76 6.82
C TYR A 358 15.81 -25.60 6.56
N GLY A 359 14.71 -24.95 6.21
CA GLY A 359 13.50 -25.62 5.71
C GLY A 359 13.69 -26.19 4.31
N TYR A 360 12.85 -27.16 3.93
CA TYR A 360 12.80 -27.80 2.61
C TYR A 360 14.14 -28.37 2.10
N CYS A 361 14.96 -28.90 3.00
CA CYS A 361 16.25 -29.50 2.66
C CYS A 361 16.40 -30.96 3.12
N GLY A 362 15.35 -31.59 3.63
CA GLY A 362 15.38 -33.00 4.02
C GLY A 362 15.83 -33.26 5.46
N VAL A 363 15.82 -32.24 6.32
CA VAL A 363 16.07 -32.39 7.76
C VAL A 363 14.86 -33.05 8.42
N HIS A 364 15.01 -34.32 8.80
CA HIS A 364 13.90 -35.21 9.21
C HIS A 364 12.91 -34.58 10.20
N ALA A 365 13.41 -34.05 11.33
CA ALA A 365 12.54 -33.47 12.36
C ALA A 365 11.74 -32.24 11.87
N ASN A 366 12.34 -31.39 11.03
CA ASN A 366 11.67 -30.22 10.47
C ASN A 366 10.64 -30.62 9.41
N GLU A 367 11.02 -31.52 8.49
CA GLU A 367 10.13 -32.04 7.44
C GLU A 367 8.90 -32.73 8.03
N LEU A 368 9.04 -33.44 9.16
CA LEU A 368 7.89 -34.01 9.87
C LEU A 368 6.94 -32.91 10.39
N ALA A 369 7.47 -31.81 10.93
CA ALA A 369 6.65 -30.70 11.40
C ALA A 369 5.91 -30.01 10.24
N ASP A 370 6.58 -29.76 9.12
CA ASP A 370 6.00 -29.18 7.89
C ASP A 370 4.92 -30.07 7.28
N GLN A 371 5.18 -31.38 7.16
CA GLN A 371 4.18 -32.34 6.70
C GLN A 371 2.93 -32.33 7.59
N HIS A 372 3.10 -32.25 8.91
CA HIS A 372 1.96 -32.17 9.81
C HIS A 372 1.24 -30.82 9.78
N ALA A 373 1.94 -29.71 9.56
CA ALA A 373 1.31 -28.41 9.31
C ALA A 373 0.46 -28.46 8.04
N ALA A 374 1.00 -28.97 6.93
CA ALA A 374 0.30 -29.16 5.67
C ALA A 374 -0.93 -30.08 5.81
N GLN A 375 -0.79 -31.24 6.47
CA GLN A 375 -1.89 -32.16 6.73
C GLN A 375 -2.98 -31.53 7.60
N THR A 376 -2.60 -30.76 8.62
CA THR A 376 -3.54 -30.07 9.52
C THR A 376 -4.36 -29.02 8.74
N MET A 377 -3.71 -28.26 7.85
CA MET A 377 -4.41 -27.32 6.97
C MET A 377 -5.34 -28.03 5.97
N ALA A 378 -4.92 -29.16 5.42
CA ALA A 378 -5.72 -29.94 4.47
C ALA A 378 -6.98 -30.53 5.13
N THR A 379 -6.83 -31.12 6.31
CA THR A 379 -7.92 -31.78 7.05
C THR A 379 -8.80 -30.80 7.84
N GLY A 380 -8.27 -29.64 8.23
CA GLY A 380 -8.95 -28.68 9.10
C GLY A 380 -9.15 -29.19 10.53
N GLN A 381 -8.45 -30.26 10.93
CA GLN A 381 -8.54 -30.85 12.26
C GLN A 381 -7.42 -30.32 13.16
N TYR A 382 -7.78 -29.40 14.06
CA TYR A 382 -6.86 -28.79 15.02
C TYR A 382 -7.01 -29.42 16.40
N ALA A 383 -5.91 -29.64 17.11
CA ALA A 383 -5.94 -30.14 18.48
C ALA A 383 -6.63 -29.14 19.43
N GLU A 384 -6.39 -27.84 19.20
CA GLU A 384 -7.07 -26.76 19.91
C GLU A 384 -8.31 -26.30 19.15
N GLN A 385 -9.47 -26.28 19.83
CA GLN A 385 -10.75 -25.85 19.25
C GLN A 385 -10.88 -24.32 19.10
N GLY A 386 -9.92 -23.55 19.64
CA GLY A 386 -9.91 -22.10 19.59
C GLY A 386 -9.22 -21.54 18.34
N ILE A 387 -9.81 -20.49 17.74
CA ILE A 387 -9.14 -19.67 16.75
C ILE A 387 -8.09 -18.81 17.47
N ALA A 388 -6.83 -18.86 17.03
CA ALA A 388 -5.80 -18.00 17.59
C ALA A 388 -6.20 -16.53 17.46
N SER A 389 -5.90 -15.74 18.48
CA SER A 389 -6.18 -14.31 18.46
C SER A 389 -5.48 -13.65 17.27
N MET A 390 -6.17 -12.69 16.63
CA MET A 390 -5.65 -11.98 15.46
C MET A 390 -4.54 -11.04 15.86
N TRP A 391 -3.46 -11.06 15.08
CA TRP A 391 -2.35 -10.14 15.28
C TRP A 391 -2.76 -8.74 14.83
N HIS A 392 -2.39 -7.72 15.60
CA HIS A 392 -2.74 -6.34 15.28
C HIS A 392 -2.18 -5.91 13.92
N THR A 393 -1.02 -6.41 13.51
CA THR A 393 -0.44 -6.15 12.19
C THR A 393 -1.32 -6.66 11.05
N ASP A 394 -2.01 -7.79 11.23
CA ASP A 394 -2.93 -8.36 10.23
C ASP A 394 -4.12 -7.44 10.00
N LEU A 395 -4.69 -6.90 11.09
CA LEU A 395 -5.75 -5.90 11.02
C LEU A 395 -5.29 -4.63 10.28
N LEU A 396 -4.08 -4.15 10.57
CA LEU A 396 -3.52 -3.01 9.86
C LEU A 396 -3.30 -3.30 8.37
N SER A 397 -2.91 -4.52 8.03
CA SER A 397 -2.78 -4.98 6.66
C SER A 397 -4.14 -4.96 5.96
N CYS A 398 -5.19 -5.50 6.59
CA CYS A 398 -6.58 -5.44 6.08
C CYS A 398 -7.05 -4.00 5.84
N PHE A 399 -6.87 -3.09 6.80
CA PHE A 399 -7.22 -1.67 6.62
C PHE A 399 -6.47 -1.04 5.44
N THR A 400 -5.18 -1.35 5.32
CA THR A 400 -4.34 -0.84 4.24
C THR A 400 -4.82 -1.37 2.90
N THR A 401 -5.04 -2.69 2.78
CA THR A 401 -5.54 -3.33 1.57
C THR A 401 -6.88 -2.75 1.15
N HIS A 402 -7.85 -2.66 2.06
CA HIS A 402 -9.17 -2.09 1.78
C HIS A 402 -9.06 -0.68 1.19
N HIS A 403 -8.28 0.19 1.83
CA HIS A 403 -8.12 1.57 1.37
C HIS A 403 -7.31 1.70 0.08
N ILE A 404 -6.30 0.85 -0.14
CA ILE A 404 -5.56 0.79 -1.41
C ILE A 404 -6.48 0.33 -2.53
N ASN A 405 -7.29 -0.71 -2.32
CA ASN A 405 -8.21 -1.22 -3.33
C ASN A 405 -9.27 -0.17 -3.70
N LYS A 406 -9.83 0.51 -2.70
CA LYS A 406 -10.74 1.63 -2.90
C LYS A 406 -10.08 2.79 -3.65
N TRP A 407 -8.82 3.09 -3.38
CA TRP A 407 -8.09 4.10 -4.14
C TRP A 407 -7.90 3.64 -5.59
N ARG A 408 -7.38 2.43 -5.81
CA ARG A 408 -7.13 1.84 -7.14
C ARG A 408 -8.37 1.82 -8.03
N SER A 409 -9.55 1.53 -7.47
CA SER A 409 -10.82 1.54 -8.23
C SER A 409 -11.28 2.93 -8.67
N ASN A 410 -10.76 3.99 -8.06
CA ASN A 410 -11.10 5.38 -8.34
C ASN A 410 -10.00 6.14 -9.09
N ILE A 411 -8.91 5.47 -9.49
CA ILE A 411 -7.81 6.10 -10.23
C ILE A 411 -8.29 6.58 -11.61
N ARG A 412 -7.76 7.74 -12.02
CA ARG A 412 -8.05 8.31 -13.34
C ARG A 412 -7.57 7.41 -14.48
N GLN A 413 -8.52 7.01 -15.31
CA GLN A 413 -8.28 6.12 -16.45
C GLN A 413 -7.82 6.84 -17.73
N ASP A 414 -7.88 8.17 -17.74
CA ASP A 414 -7.55 9.00 -18.91
C ASP A 414 -6.05 9.36 -19.03
N THR A 415 -5.21 8.79 -18.16
CA THR A 415 -3.77 9.05 -18.16
C THR A 415 -3.02 8.04 -19.03
N HIS A 416 -1.91 8.48 -19.65
CA HIS A 416 -1.07 7.59 -20.47
C HIS A 416 -0.55 6.39 -19.66
N ARG A 417 -0.13 6.64 -18.42
CA ARG A 417 0.34 5.58 -17.51
C ARG A 417 -0.73 4.53 -17.22
N TYR A 418 -1.97 4.96 -16.99
CA TYR A 418 -3.07 4.02 -16.76
C TYR A 418 -3.34 3.17 -18.01
N LEU A 419 -3.28 3.76 -19.20
CA LEU A 419 -3.48 3.00 -20.45
C LEU A 419 -2.41 1.91 -20.65
N LEU A 420 -1.17 2.15 -20.19
CA LEU A 420 -0.08 1.19 -20.29
C LEU A 420 -0.04 0.16 -19.15
N CYS A 421 -0.27 0.60 -17.92
CA CYS A 421 0.01 -0.20 -16.71
C CYS A 421 -1.21 -0.43 -15.82
N GLY A 422 -2.36 0.16 -16.17
CA GLY A 422 -3.56 0.15 -15.34
C GLY A 422 -3.31 0.69 -13.93
N THR A 423 -3.81 -0.04 -12.94
CA THR A 423 -3.70 0.27 -11.51
C THR A 423 -2.43 -0.30 -10.86
N ARG A 424 -1.57 -0.99 -11.63
CA ARG A 424 -0.36 -1.63 -11.09
C ARG A 424 0.64 -0.59 -10.64
N SER A 425 1.25 -0.83 -9.49
CA SER A 425 2.43 -0.08 -9.07
C SER A 425 3.65 -0.57 -9.84
N THR A 426 4.62 0.31 -10.02
CA THR A 426 5.88 -0.02 -10.69
C THR A 426 6.72 -0.93 -9.80
N ASP A 427 7.30 -1.96 -10.39
CA ASP A 427 8.37 -2.72 -9.74
C ASP A 427 9.63 -1.87 -9.69
N LEU A 428 10.24 -1.78 -8.51
CA LEU A 428 11.43 -0.96 -8.25
C LEU A 428 12.70 -1.81 -8.20
N GLY A 429 12.62 -3.09 -8.56
CA GLY A 429 13.78 -3.93 -8.80
C GLY A 429 14.67 -3.37 -9.92
N ASP A 430 15.95 -3.72 -9.86
CA ASP A 430 16.95 -3.27 -10.82
C ASP A 430 17.08 -4.22 -12.03
N GLU A 431 16.20 -5.22 -12.15
CA GLU A 431 16.19 -6.19 -13.25
C GLU A 431 14.99 -6.00 -14.16
N ASP A 432 15.20 -6.08 -15.47
CA ASP A 432 14.11 -6.11 -16.44
C ASP A 432 13.41 -7.47 -16.39
N LEU A 433 12.10 -7.46 -16.15
CA LEU A 433 11.31 -8.68 -15.98
C LEU A 433 11.21 -9.56 -17.23
N THR A 434 11.61 -9.06 -18.41
CA THR A 434 11.52 -9.80 -19.68
C THR A 434 12.87 -10.34 -20.13
N THR A 435 13.92 -9.55 -19.97
CA THR A 435 15.28 -9.85 -20.44
C THR A 435 16.20 -10.30 -19.30
N GLN A 436 15.78 -10.12 -18.04
CA GLN A 436 16.60 -10.31 -16.83
C GLN A 436 17.89 -9.47 -16.83
N GLU A 437 17.97 -8.47 -17.71
CA GLU A 437 19.11 -7.56 -17.78
C GLU A 437 18.99 -6.49 -16.69
N PHE A 438 20.14 -6.10 -16.13
CA PHE A 438 20.21 -5.07 -15.11
C PHE A 438 19.92 -3.68 -15.70
N LEU A 439 18.88 -3.02 -15.22
CA LEU A 439 18.52 -1.66 -15.58
C LEU A 439 19.22 -0.67 -14.65
N HIS A 440 20.20 0.05 -15.20
CA HIS A 440 20.80 1.18 -14.50
C HIS A 440 19.77 2.29 -14.20
N ARG A 441 20.05 3.11 -13.18
CA ARG A 441 19.21 4.24 -12.72
C ARG A 441 18.62 5.09 -13.84
N LYS A 442 19.41 5.41 -14.85
CA LYS A 442 18.99 6.19 -16.01
C LYS A 442 17.85 5.53 -16.78
N GLY A 443 17.98 4.23 -17.07
CA GLY A 443 16.98 3.43 -17.76
C GLY A 443 15.67 3.34 -16.98
N LEU A 444 15.73 3.08 -15.66
CA LEU A 444 14.55 3.04 -14.80
C LEU A 444 13.79 4.37 -14.79
N MET A 445 14.53 5.48 -14.74
CA MET A 445 13.96 6.83 -14.74
C MET A 445 13.35 7.20 -16.10
N GLU A 446 14.04 6.92 -17.20
CA GLU A 446 13.55 7.14 -18.56
C GLU A 446 12.30 6.30 -18.84
N LEU A 447 12.27 5.05 -18.37
CA LEU A 447 11.11 4.16 -18.43
C LEU A 447 9.91 4.72 -17.66
N GLY A 448 10.11 5.16 -16.41
CA GLY A 448 9.04 5.75 -15.59
C GLY A 448 8.47 7.03 -16.23
N ARG A 449 9.33 7.87 -16.81
CA ARG A 449 8.92 9.07 -17.56
C ARG A 449 8.14 8.70 -18.82
N ALA A 450 8.62 7.74 -19.60
CA ALA A 450 7.95 7.26 -20.81
C ALA A 450 6.55 6.70 -20.49
N ARG A 451 6.43 5.88 -19.44
CA ARG A 451 5.13 5.39 -18.94
C ARG A 451 4.19 6.54 -18.59
N CYS A 452 4.71 7.60 -17.99
CA CYS A 452 3.93 8.81 -17.65
C CYS A 452 3.64 9.74 -18.83
N GLY A 453 4.01 9.37 -20.05
CA GLY A 453 3.78 10.20 -21.24
C GLY A 453 4.75 11.39 -21.31
N GLU A 454 6.01 11.17 -20.94
CA GLU A 454 7.05 12.17 -21.00
C GLU A 454 8.37 11.58 -21.50
N SER A 455 9.05 12.31 -22.39
CA SER A 455 10.37 11.95 -22.91
C SER A 455 11.32 13.12 -22.71
N GLU A 456 12.60 12.85 -22.46
CA GLU A 456 13.61 13.91 -22.39
C GLU A 456 13.78 14.65 -23.74
N LEU A 457 13.55 13.96 -24.84
CA LEU A 457 13.74 14.49 -26.19
C LEU A 457 12.55 15.31 -26.69
N TRP A 458 11.33 14.88 -26.34
CA TRP A 458 10.10 15.44 -26.91
C TRP A 458 9.16 16.05 -25.87
N GLY A 459 9.53 15.99 -24.59
CA GLY A 459 8.68 16.37 -23.47
C GLY A 459 7.32 15.67 -23.52
N ARG A 460 6.27 16.40 -23.17
CA ARG A 460 4.87 15.95 -23.28
C ARG A 460 4.22 16.25 -24.62
N LEU A 461 4.87 17.07 -25.43
CA LEU A 461 4.26 17.55 -26.68
C LEU A 461 3.98 16.37 -27.61
N TYR A 462 4.91 15.41 -27.68
CA TYR A 462 4.74 14.17 -28.44
C TYR A 462 3.41 13.47 -28.13
N TRP A 463 3.10 13.29 -26.85
CA TRP A 463 1.89 12.61 -26.39
C TRP A 463 0.61 13.45 -26.53
N ALA A 464 0.74 14.77 -26.47
CA ALA A 464 -0.37 15.70 -26.69
C ALA A 464 -0.80 15.75 -28.17
N VAL A 465 0.12 15.48 -29.10
CA VAL A 465 -0.13 15.51 -30.55
C VAL A 465 -0.84 14.24 -31.06
N ARG A 466 -0.98 13.20 -30.23
CA ARG A 466 -1.73 11.95 -30.48
C ARG A 466 -1.29 11.09 -31.67
N ASP A 467 -0.42 11.59 -32.54
CA ASP A 467 0.21 10.79 -33.60
C ASP A 467 1.39 10.00 -33.02
N CYS A 468 1.09 8.87 -32.38
CA CYS A 468 2.11 7.90 -32.02
C CYS A 468 2.56 7.20 -33.30
N THR A 469 3.88 7.03 -33.47
CA THR A 469 4.40 6.22 -34.58
C THR A 469 3.95 4.77 -34.41
N ASN A 470 3.56 4.10 -35.50
CA ASN A 470 3.17 2.67 -35.51
C ASN A 470 4.28 1.70 -35.03
N GLN A 471 5.46 2.24 -34.72
CA GLN A 471 6.64 1.51 -34.23
C GLN A 471 6.87 1.66 -32.72
N CYS A 472 6.08 2.47 -32.01
CA CYS A 472 6.25 2.62 -30.56
C CYS A 472 5.89 1.32 -29.83
N LEU A 473 6.88 0.69 -29.18
CA LEU A 473 6.73 -0.58 -28.44
C LEU A 473 5.73 -0.48 -27.29
N PHE A 474 5.58 0.71 -26.68
CA PHE A 474 4.63 0.95 -25.60
C PHE A 474 3.20 1.22 -26.10
N CYS A 475 3.02 1.86 -27.27
CA CYS A 475 1.69 2.18 -27.79
C CYS A 475 1.11 1.09 -28.70
N ASN A 476 1.99 0.33 -29.36
CA ASN A 476 1.63 -0.76 -30.26
C ASN A 476 1.99 -2.09 -29.58
N ILE A 477 1.42 -2.32 -28.41
CA ILE A 477 1.62 -3.53 -27.62
C ILE A 477 1.11 -4.72 -28.46
N SER A 478 1.99 -5.66 -28.78
CA SER A 478 1.60 -6.91 -29.46
C SER A 478 0.67 -7.73 -28.58
N SER A 479 -0.14 -8.61 -29.17
CA SER A 479 -1.04 -9.52 -28.44
C SER A 479 -0.32 -10.35 -27.37
N GLU A 480 0.93 -10.76 -27.64
CA GLU A 480 1.80 -11.53 -26.74
C GLU A 480 2.27 -10.69 -25.54
N ARG A 481 2.72 -9.45 -25.76
CA ARG A 481 3.10 -8.53 -24.67
C ARG A 481 1.89 -8.07 -23.87
N SER A 482 0.75 -7.89 -24.54
CA SER A 482 -0.52 -7.66 -23.87
C SER A 482 -0.85 -8.83 -22.96
N ALA A 483 -0.58 -10.09 -23.34
CA ALA A 483 -0.79 -11.27 -22.51
C ALA A 483 0.13 -11.32 -21.28
N TYR A 484 1.40 -10.87 -21.38
CA TYR A 484 2.27 -10.65 -20.22
C TYR A 484 1.81 -9.50 -19.30
N MET A 485 1.23 -8.44 -19.88
CA MET A 485 0.67 -7.31 -19.13
C MET A 485 -0.75 -7.55 -18.61
N ARG A 486 -1.45 -8.62 -19.05
CA ARG A 486 -2.74 -9.05 -18.50
C ARG A 486 -2.56 -9.36 -17.01
N PRO A 487 -3.59 -9.19 -16.17
CA PRO A 487 -3.58 -9.63 -14.78
C PRO A 487 -3.01 -11.04 -14.71
N ASN A 488 -1.82 -11.19 -14.11
CA ASN A 488 -1.41 -12.50 -13.66
C ASN A 488 -2.42 -12.82 -12.54
N LYS A 489 -3.28 -13.81 -12.78
CA LYS A 489 -4.07 -14.42 -11.70
C LYS A 489 -3.15 -15.34 -10.89
N ASP A 490 -1.98 -14.84 -10.55
CA ASP A 490 -1.03 -15.55 -9.72
C ASP A 490 -1.27 -15.05 -8.28
N PRO A 491 -1.91 -15.88 -7.44
CA PRO A 491 -2.29 -15.52 -6.07
C PRO A 491 -1.10 -15.34 -5.13
N THR A 492 0.13 -15.51 -5.61
CA THR A 492 1.34 -15.58 -4.79
C THR A 492 2.12 -14.26 -4.70
N ALA A 493 1.76 -13.23 -5.48
CA ALA A 493 2.33 -11.89 -5.31
C ALA A 493 1.68 -11.18 -4.11
N PRO A 494 2.44 -10.59 -3.17
CA PRO A 494 1.87 -10.03 -1.95
C PRO A 494 0.91 -8.88 -2.29
N GLY A 495 -0.40 -9.18 -2.17
CA GLY A 495 -1.47 -8.19 -2.10
C GLY A 495 -2.21 -7.90 -3.41
N THR A 496 -3.09 -8.82 -3.83
CA THR A 496 -4.37 -8.47 -4.47
C THR A 496 -5.35 -9.64 -4.40
N ASP A 497 -6.28 -9.61 -3.44
CA ASP A 497 -7.48 -10.44 -3.49
C ASP A 497 -8.46 -9.84 -4.51
N THR A 498 -8.98 -10.66 -5.43
CA THR A 498 -10.23 -10.36 -6.13
C THR A 498 -11.17 -11.57 -6.07
N VAL A 499 -12.30 -11.37 -5.40
CA VAL A 499 -13.52 -12.19 -5.43
C VAL A 499 -14.17 -12.11 -6.84
N PRO A 500 -14.90 -13.14 -7.32
CA PRO A 500 -15.26 -13.30 -8.72
C PRO A 500 -16.35 -12.31 -9.17
N SER A 501 -16.19 -11.73 -10.36
CA SER A 501 -17.25 -10.97 -11.02
C SER A 501 -18.24 -11.94 -11.66
N SER A 502 -19.50 -11.88 -11.25
CA SER A 502 -20.62 -12.53 -11.93
C SER A 502 -20.73 -12.01 -13.36
N ALA A 503 -20.99 -12.95 -14.27
CA ALA A 503 -21.11 -12.74 -15.69
C ALA A 503 -22.21 -11.71 -16.03
N ARG A 504 -21.88 -10.73 -16.87
CA ARG A 504 -22.82 -10.08 -17.78
C ARG A 504 -22.19 -9.90 -19.15
N ASP A 505 -23.05 -10.15 -20.12
CA ASP A 505 -22.81 -10.46 -21.53
C ASP A 505 -21.90 -9.51 -22.30
N ALA A 506 -21.23 -10.11 -23.28
CA ALA A 506 -20.43 -9.46 -24.30
C ALA A 506 -21.33 -8.70 -25.28
N ASP A 507 -21.39 -7.38 -25.14
CA ASP A 507 -21.82 -6.50 -26.23
C ASP A 507 -20.59 -6.07 -27.05
N VAL A 508 -20.48 -6.69 -28.23
CA VAL A 508 -19.61 -6.30 -29.32
C VAL A 508 -20.04 -4.91 -29.81
N PHE A 509 -19.24 -3.87 -29.54
CA PHE A 509 -19.43 -2.56 -30.16
C PHE A 509 -18.45 -2.36 -31.33
N PRO A 510 -18.95 -1.99 -32.52
CA PRO A 510 -18.14 -1.87 -33.73
C PRO A 510 -17.29 -0.60 -33.72
N VAL A 511 -16.11 -0.73 -34.33
CA VAL A 511 -15.18 0.35 -34.67
C VAL A 511 -15.90 1.42 -35.49
N GLY A 512 -16.14 2.57 -34.87
CA GLY A 512 -16.83 3.72 -35.47
C GLY A 512 -16.12 5.03 -35.16
N ARG A 513 -15.21 5.44 -36.06
CA ARG A 513 -14.50 6.71 -36.09
C ARG A 513 -15.48 7.91 -36.07
N ARG A 514 -15.66 8.62 -34.95
CA ARG A 514 -16.34 9.94 -34.91
C ARG A 514 -15.77 10.87 -33.83
N THR A 515 -14.91 11.81 -34.23
CA THR A 515 -14.69 13.08 -33.51
C THR A 515 -15.05 14.24 -34.44
N VAL A 516 -16.35 14.51 -34.57
CA VAL A 516 -16.84 15.75 -35.18
C VAL A 516 -16.90 16.80 -34.09
N THR A 517 -16.08 17.85 -34.18
CA THR A 517 -16.31 19.10 -33.47
C THR A 517 -17.64 19.69 -33.97
N ARG A 518 -18.74 19.50 -33.23
CA ARG A 518 -20.07 20.02 -33.58
C ARG A 518 -20.09 21.56 -33.54
N ARG A 519 -19.77 22.24 -34.64
CA ARG A 519 -20.20 23.63 -34.88
C ARG A 519 -21.65 23.62 -35.38
N ARG A 520 -22.52 24.46 -34.80
CA ARG A 520 -23.97 24.50 -35.12
C ARG A 520 -24.17 24.89 -36.58
N LYS A 521 -24.98 24.12 -37.32
CA LYS A 521 -25.45 24.47 -38.67
C LYS A 521 -26.66 25.39 -38.53
N GLU A 522 -26.65 26.51 -39.24
CA GLU A 522 -27.65 27.57 -39.14
C GLU A 522 -28.22 27.84 -40.53
N LYS A 523 -29.53 27.67 -40.69
CA LYS A 523 -30.22 27.90 -41.96
C LYS A 523 -30.51 29.39 -42.11
N CYS A 524 -30.28 29.94 -43.30
CA CYS A 524 -30.69 31.29 -43.63
C CYS A 524 -32.22 31.38 -43.68
N PRO A 525 -32.85 32.41 -43.08
CA PRO A 525 -34.30 32.58 -43.15
C PRO A 525 -34.77 33.15 -44.50
N TYR A 526 -33.86 33.65 -45.33
CA TYR A 526 -34.18 34.32 -46.60
C TYR A 526 -33.76 33.50 -47.84
N CYS A 527 -33.07 32.37 -47.65
CA CYS A 527 -32.73 31.42 -48.71
C CYS A 527 -32.40 30.03 -48.12
N ASP A 528 -32.19 29.01 -48.96
CA ASP A 528 -31.94 27.64 -48.49
C ASP A 528 -30.50 27.35 -48.05
N SER A 529 -29.66 28.37 -47.88
CA SER A 529 -28.26 28.21 -47.47
C SER A 529 -28.15 27.76 -46.00
N ILE A 530 -27.29 26.76 -45.73
CA ILE A 530 -26.99 26.27 -44.37
C ILE A 530 -25.52 26.54 -44.03
N LEU A 531 -25.28 27.35 -43.00
CA LEU A 531 -23.95 27.88 -42.66
C LEU A 531 -23.48 27.38 -41.30
N THR A 532 -22.18 27.15 -41.16
CA THR A 532 -21.61 26.67 -39.89
C THR A 532 -21.27 27.84 -38.97
N GLY A 533 -22.24 28.21 -38.13
CA GLY A 533 -22.13 29.23 -37.10
C GLY A 533 -22.67 30.61 -37.48
N PHE A 534 -23.20 31.31 -36.48
CA PHE A 534 -23.95 32.58 -36.62
C PHE A 534 -23.15 33.72 -37.24
N SER A 535 -21.84 33.78 -37.00
CA SER A 535 -20.99 34.80 -37.62
C SER A 535 -21.00 34.69 -39.15
N ASN A 536 -21.01 33.44 -39.66
CA ASN A 536 -21.07 33.17 -41.08
C ASN A 536 -22.49 33.41 -41.63
N LEU A 537 -23.54 33.09 -40.86
CA LEU A 537 -24.92 33.43 -41.20
C LEU A 537 -25.14 34.95 -41.29
N ALA A 538 -24.70 35.71 -40.29
CA ALA A 538 -24.83 37.16 -40.28
C ALA A 538 -24.02 37.83 -41.40
N SER A 539 -22.84 37.29 -41.71
CA SER A 539 -22.07 37.74 -42.88
C SER A 539 -22.79 37.44 -44.19
N HIS A 540 -23.33 36.23 -44.34
CA HIS A 540 -24.09 35.83 -45.51
C HIS A 540 -25.36 36.69 -45.71
N CYS A 541 -26.14 36.94 -44.66
CA CYS A 541 -27.33 37.79 -44.75
C CYS A 541 -26.96 39.23 -45.14
N ARG A 542 -25.87 39.80 -44.59
CA ARG A 542 -25.41 41.14 -44.98
C ARG A 542 -24.93 41.24 -46.43
N SER A 543 -24.36 40.17 -46.97
CA SER A 543 -23.80 40.16 -48.32
C SER A 543 -24.82 39.81 -49.40
N PHE A 544 -25.80 38.95 -49.10
CA PHE A 544 -26.73 38.41 -50.11
C PHE A 544 -28.19 38.84 -49.89
N HIS A 545 -28.52 39.45 -48.75
CA HIS A 545 -29.85 39.97 -48.43
C HIS A 545 -29.77 41.39 -47.83
N PRO A 546 -29.21 42.38 -48.53
CA PRO A 546 -28.96 43.73 -47.99
C PRO A 546 -30.24 44.50 -47.65
N GLU A 547 -31.38 44.12 -48.23
CA GLU A 547 -32.70 44.70 -47.99
C GLU A 547 -33.33 44.27 -46.65
N HIS A 548 -32.71 43.32 -45.94
CA HIS A 548 -33.25 42.75 -44.70
C HIS A 548 -32.25 42.89 -43.54
N PRO A 549 -32.70 43.30 -42.34
CA PRO A 549 -31.83 43.35 -41.17
C PRO A 549 -31.35 41.93 -40.80
N PRO A 550 -30.08 41.75 -40.41
CA PRO A 550 -29.57 40.46 -40.00
C PRO A 550 -30.35 39.94 -38.77
N PRO A 551 -30.58 38.62 -38.66
CA PRO A 551 -31.40 38.05 -37.59
C PRO A 551 -30.84 38.43 -36.21
N LEU A 552 -31.73 38.80 -35.28
CA LEU A 552 -31.37 39.17 -33.91
C LEU A 552 -30.83 37.96 -33.14
N SER A 553 -29.92 38.22 -32.18
CA SER A 553 -29.19 37.16 -31.43
C SER A 553 -30.02 36.45 -30.36
N GLU A 554 -31.34 36.57 -30.39
CA GLU A 554 -32.25 35.93 -29.44
C GLU A 554 -32.29 34.43 -29.72
N LEU A 555 -31.99 33.64 -28.69
CA LEU A 555 -31.79 32.19 -28.83
C LEU A 555 -32.66 31.42 -27.87
N LYS A 556 -33.53 30.59 -28.44
CA LYS A 556 -34.26 29.54 -27.74
C LYS A 556 -33.31 28.41 -27.37
N CYS A 557 -33.47 27.88 -26.16
CA CYS A 557 -32.79 26.67 -25.73
C CYS A 557 -33.34 25.45 -26.50
N ASP A 558 -32.47 24.65 -27.10
CA ASP A 558 -32.86 23.48 -27.93
C ASP A 558 -33.62 22.38 -27.16
N PHE A 559 -33.69 22.45 -25.82
CA PHE A 559 -34.23 21.39 -24.96
C PHE A 559 -35.43 21.81 -24.09
N CYS A 560 -35.67 23.12 -23.93
CA CYS A 560 -36.74 23.63 -23.07
C CYS A 560 -37.38 24.93 -23.59
N ASP A 561 -37.04 25.34 -24.81
CA ASP A 561 -37.59 26.49 -25.54
C ASP A 561 -37.52 27.86 -24.86
N MET A 562 -36.87 27.97 -23.69
CA MET A 562 -36.61 29.22 -22.99
C MET A 562 -35.80 30.19 -23.86
N ILE A 563 -36.28 31.43 -23.99
CA ILE A 563 -35.67 32.49 -24.81
C ILE A 563 -34.64 33.25 -23.99
N PHE A 564 -33.46 33.43 -24.58
CA PHE A 564 -32.38 34.21 -23.98
C PHE A 564 -31.99 35.38 -24.87
N PRO A 565 -31.68 36.56 -24.29
CA PRO A 565 -31.36 37.76 -25.05
C PRO A 565 -30.01 37.65 -25.78
N THR A 566 -29.09 36.79 -25.32
CA THR A 566 -27.80 36.56 -26.00
C THR A 566 -27.33 35.11 -25.94
N ARG A 567 -26.51 34.72 -26.93
CA ARG A 567 -25.87 33.39 -27.03
C ARG A 567 -24.94 33.08 -25.84
N ARG A 568 -24.36 34.10 -25.19
CA ARG A 568 -23.56 33.95 -23.94
C ARG A 568 -24.43 33.56 -22.75
N SER A 569 -25.68 34.03 -22.68
CA SER A 569 -26.62 33.66 -21.62
C SER A 569 -27.26 32.28 -21.85
N THR A 570 -27.45 31.84 -23.11
CA THR A 570 -28.03 30.52 -23.41
C THR A 570 -27.06 29.36 -23.15
N ALA A 571 -25.75 29.54 -23.37
CA ALA A 571 -24.78 28.45 -23.30
C ALA A 571 -24.61 27.83 -21.88
N PRO A 572 -24.53 28.61 -20.79
CA PRO A 572 -24.48 28.08 -19.42
C PRO A 572 -25.78 27.39 -18.99
N HIS A 573 -26.92 27.87 -19.50
CA HIS A 573 -28.23 27.26 -19.25
C HIS A 573 -28.37 25.93 -19.99
N ARG A 574 -28.02 25.87 -21.28
CA ARG A 574 -28.06 24.64 -22.09
C ARG A 574 -27.26 23.50 -21.47
N ASN A 575 -26.06 23.79 -20.95
CA ASN A 575 -25.21 22.78 -20.29
C ASN A 575 -25.78 22.29 -18.94
N ARG A 576 -26.74 23.01 -18.36
CA ARG A 576 -27.38 22.71 -17.07
C ARG A 576 -28.89 22.47 -17.19
N CYS A 577 -29.42 22.44 -18.41
CA CYS A 577 -30.85 22.27 -18.65
C CYS A 577 -31.26 20.87 -18.20
N ALA A 578 -32.31 20.76 -17.39
CA ALA A 578 -32.80 19.49 -16.86
C ALA A 578 -33.17 18.49 -17.97
N HIS A 579 -33.58 19.01 -19.14
CA HIS A 579 -33.94 18.23 -20.32
C HIS A 579 -32.75 17.96 -21.27
N ASN A 580 -31.52 18.35 -20.92
CA ASN A 580 -30.32 18.05 -21.71
C ASN A 580 -29.71 16.70 -21.28
N PRO A 581 -29.65 15.69 -22.16
CA PRO A 581 -29.13 14.35 -21.84
C PRO A 581 -27.64 14.32 -21.48
N ASP A 582 -26.87 15.38 -21.77
CA ASP A 582 -25.44 15.50 -21.42
C ASP A 582 -25.17 16.34 -20.15
N ALA A 583 -26.21 16.81 -19.44
CA ALA A 583 -26.07 17.74 -18.31
C ALA A 583 -25.20 17.20 -17.16
N THR A 584 -25.15 15.88 -16.95
CA THR A 584 -24.35 15.22 -15.91
C THR A 584 -22.86 15.10 -16.24
N ARG A 585 -22.43 15.33 -17.50
CA ARG A 585 -21.00 15.19 -17.90
C ARG A 585 -20.13 16.42 -17.61
N HIS A 586 -20.73 17.57 -17.27
CA HIS A 586 -20.01 18.85 -17.22
C HIS A 586 -19.66 19.36 -15.81
N LEU A 587 -19.96 18.62 -14.74
CA LEU A 587 -19.61 19.02 -13.37
C LEU A 587 -18.10 18.96 -13.03
N ASN A 588 -17.26 18.33 -13.87
CA ASN A 588 -15.83 18.09 -13.57
C ASN A 588 -14.83 18.68 -14.60
N ARG A 589 -15.06 19.90 -15.10
CA ARG A 589 -14.03 20.59 -15.91
C ARG A 589 -13.86 22.06 -15.52
N SER A 590 -12.94 22.31 -14.59
CA SER A 590 -12.38 23.63 -14.34
C SER A 590 -10.89 23.53 -14.04
N ALA A 591 -10.07 23.62 -15.09
CA ALA A 591 -8.74 24.28 -15.07
C ALA A 591 -8.09 24.18 -16.47
N LYS A 592 -8.40 25.12 -17.37
CA LYS A 592 -7.51 25.41 -18.51
C LYS A 592 -6.44 26.38 -17.99
N ARG A 593 -5.23 25.90 -17.65
CA ARG A 593 -4.08 26.79 -17.51
C ARG A 593 -3.60 27.17 -18.91
N ARG A 594 -3.60 28.47 -19.21
CA ARG A 594 -2.76 29.06 -20.26
C ARG A 594 -1.32 29.07 -19.73
N SER A 595 -0.39 28.44 -20.44
CA SER A 595 1.04 28.68 -20.20
C SER A 595 1.39 30.06 -20.75
N LEU A 596 1.90 30.95 -19.90
CA LEU A 596 2.66 32.10 -20.36
C LEU A 596 4.12 31.62 -20.46
N LEU A 597 4.60 31.49 -21.69
CA LEU A 597 6.02 31.33 -21.99
C LEU A 597 6.71 32.70 -21.85
N PRO A 598 7.95 32.79 -21.37
CA PRO A 598 8.75 34.00 -21.49
C PRO A 598 9.05 34.26 -22.97
N GLN A 599 8.70 35.45 -23.46
CA GLN A 599 9.21 35.97 -24.73
C GLN A 599 10.62 36.49 -24.47
N ASP A 600 11.62 35.77 -24.99
CA ASP A 600 12.80 36.32 -25.66
C ASP A 600 13.82 35.20 -25.91
N GLN A 601 13.93 34.78 -27.18
CA GLN A 601 15.12 34.09 -27.71
C GLN A 601 15.41 34.64 -29.11
N PRO A 602 16.68 34.89 -29.46
CA PRO A 602 17.05 35.43 -30.77
C PRO A 602 16.92 34.37 -31.87
N ALA A 603 16.67 34.84 -33.09
CA ALA A 603 16.48 34.01 -34.28
C ALA A 603 17.74 33.20 -34.57
N SER A 604 17.64 31.87 -34.49
CA SER A 604 18.70 30.95 -34.90
C SER A 604 18.40 30.41 -36.29
N THR A 605 19.27 30.78 -37.22
CA THR A 605 19.35 30.29 -38.61
C THR A 605 19.37 28.77 -38.68
N SER A 606 18.50 28.22 -39.52
CA SER A 606 18.44 26.80 -39.85
C SER A 606 19.66 26.37 -40.67
N THR A 607 20.43 25.41 -40.16
CA THR A 607 21.35 24.58 -40.96
C THR A 607 20.82 23.14 -40.95
N PRO A 608 20.90 22.38 -42.05
CA PRO A 608 20.34 21.04 -42.13
C PRO A 608 21.08 20.09 -41.20
N MET A 609 20.31 19.35 -40.38
CA MET A 609 20.84 18.40 -39.42
C MET A 609 21.55 17.23 -40.11
N ALA A 610 22.85 17.08 -39.85
CA ALA A 610 23.54 15.80 -39.99
C ALA A 610 22.89 14.75 -39.07
N ARG A 611 22.89 13.50 -39.55
CA ARG A 611 22.27 12.30 -38.95
C ARG A 611 22.47 12.24 -37.42
N ARG A 612 21.39 12.44 -36.66
CA ARG A 612 21.36 12.19 -35.20
C ARG A 612 21.23 10.68 -34.94
N LYS A 613 22.00 10.19 -33.97
CA LYS A 613 21.89 8.83 -33.42
C LYS A 613 20.47 8.60 -32.83
N PRO A 614 19.87 7.41 -32.99
CA PRO A 614 18.56 7.10 -32.45
C PRO A 614 18.58 6.96 -30.91
N CYS A 615 17.45 7.28 -30.28
CA CYS A 615 17.19 7.13 -28.85
C CYS A 615 16.93 5.65 -28.52
N THR A 616 17.78 5.06 -27.69
CA THR A 616 17.82 3.62 -27.36
C THR A 616 16.65 3.10 -26.50
N ILE A 617 15.71 3.96 -26.12
CA ILE A 617 14.60 3.58 -25.22
C ILE A 617 13.23 3.59 -25.93
N CYS A 618 13.22 3.98 -27.20
CA CYS A 618 12.00 3.97 -28.02
C CYS A 618 12.17 3.22 -29.34
N PHE A 619 13.30 2.53 -29.55
CA PHE A 619 13.59 1.70 -30.72
C PHE A 619 14.25 0.40 -30.30
#